data_AF-A0A351SQJ9-F1
#
_entry.id   AF-A0A351SQJ9-F1
#
_cell.length_a   1.000
_cell.length_b   1.000
_cell.length_c   1.000
_cell.angle_alpha   90.00
_cell.angle_beta   90.00
_cell.angle_gamma   90.00
#
_symmetry.space_group_name_H-M   'P 1'
#
loop_
_entity.id
_entity.type
_entity.pdbx_description
1 polymer ?
#
loop_
_entity_poly.entity_id
_entity_poly.type
_entity_poly.pdbx_seq_one_letter_code
_entity_poly.pdbx_strand_id
1 'polypeptide(L)'
;MADDYGTSYYYRGAVTNNYVKFGKYPINTADRYMGYYTSDHRDFKEHNSLSACQSSSNYNVDCSTLSTAGKDMYWRIIRINGDGSIRMQYDGTDAYANANGGSGFGEIDRFIHTNIKWNNYSNDAKYVGWMFGGANGSASTSLNQAQTNTTDSNVKTIVDAWYKANIVDTGLSKYVGDKIFCNDRSTASNGTTWATDENATNKGFGMLQTMYGPAHRIYDSESNKKLPEPTFRCPQKNDAFTVSDTTKGNGALTYPVGLITADEMITAGSLLYNKYDYLYKSKVSYWAFSPSYMSSIIGHPFIFCHSEGGGYSNGYANQETLGVTPVINLSAEYAATLIGNGTMESPYQIPNVN
;
A
#
# COMPACT_ATOMS: atom_id res chain seq x y z
N MET A 1 13.99 -12.35 8.85
CA MET A 1 13.31 -13.24 7.88
C MET A 1 14.04 -13.12 6.56
N ALA A 2 14.11 -14.15 5.73
CA ALA A 2 14.75 -14.00 4.41
C ALA A 2 13.82 -13.28 3.41
N ASP A 3 14.39 -12.44 2.56
CA ASP A 3 13.77 -11.87 1.36
C ASP A 3 14.50 -12.34 0.09
N ASP A 4 14.20 -11.72 -1.05
CA ASP A 4 14.83 -12.01 -2.35
C ASP A 4 16.30 -11.53 -2.45
N TYR A 5 16.79 -10.79 -1.45
CA TYR A 5 18.12 -10.18 -1.40
C TYR A 5 19.01 -10.75 -0.28
N GLY A 6 18.45 -11.44 0.71
CA GLY A 6 19.20 -12.04 1.81
C GLY A 6 18.40 -12.06 3.10
N THR A 7 19.08 -11.81 4.23
CA THR A 7 18.45 -11.77 5.56
C THR A 7 17.97 -10.36 5.87
N SER A 8 16.65 -10.19 6.02
CA SER A 8 16.01 -8.92 6.38
C SER A 8 15.72 -8.82 7.88
N TYR A 9 15.72 -7.58 8.37
CA TYR A 9 15.34 -7.19 9.73
C TYR A 9 14.11 -6.30 9.67
N TYR A 10 13.14 -6.51 10.56
CA TYR A 10 11.85 -5.81 10.51
C TYR A 10 11.47 -5.25 11.89
N TYR A 11 10.70 -4.16 11.88
CA TYR A 11 10.15 -3.55 13.08
C TYR A 11 8.80 -4.18 13.41
N ARG A 12 8.50 -4.37 14.70
CA ARG A 12 7.24 -4.96 15.18
C ARG A 12 6.72 -4.29 16.45
N GLY A 13 5.42 -4.02 16.50
CA GLY A 13 4.72 -3.50 17.67
C GLY A 13 4.80 -1.97 17.80
N ALA A 14 4.78 -1.47 19.04
CA ALA A 14 4.74 -0.03 19.33
C ALA A 14 6.13 0.65 19.22
N VAL A 15 6.74 0.55 18.03
CA VAL A 15 8.08 1.11 17.75
C VAL A 15 8.03 2.63 17.65
N THR A 16 8.95 3.32 18.33
CA THR A 16 9.01 4.79 18.38
C THR A 16 10.29 5.40 17.79
N ASN A 17 11.20 4.57 17.27
CA ASN A 17 12.50 4.98 16.74
C ASN A 17 12.71 4.52 15.28
N ASN A 18 11.68 4.63 14.44
CA ASN A 18 11.71 4.23 13.03
C ASN A 18 11.20 5.31 12.07
N TYR A 19 11.31 6.59 12.45
CA TYR A 19 10.98 7.72 11.61
C TYR A 19 12.15 8.08 10.70
N VAL A 20 11.86 8.33 9.43
CA VAL A 20 12.80 8.89 8.44
C VAL A 20 12.20 10.18 7.91
N LYS A 21 12.99 11.25 7.87
CA LYS A 21 12.62 12.49 7.17
C LYS A 21 13.39 12.52 5.84
N PHE A 22 12.65 12.41 4.73
CA PHE A 22 13.24 12.26 3.40
C PHE A 22 12.39 12.98 2.35
N GLY A 23 12.92 14.09 1.86
CA GLY A 23 12.31 14.92 0.84
C GLY A 23 11.36 15.98 1.37
N LYS A 24 10.97 16.90 0.49
CA LYS A 24 9.97 17.93 0.70
C LYS A 24 8.99 17.98 -0.46
N TYR A 25 7.75 18.34 -0.17
CA TYR A 25 6.80 18.65 -1.22
C TYR A 25 7.25 19.88 -2.02
N PRO A 26 7.14 19.85 -3.36
CA PRO A 26 7.37 21.03 -4.19
C PRO A 26 6.64 22.27 -3.68
N ILE A 27 7.25 23.46 -3.82
CA ILE A 27 6.64 24.71 -3.35
C ILE A 27 5.35 25.08 -4.12
N ASN A 28 5.16 24.48 -5.29
CA ASN A 28 4.01 24.63 -6.17
C ASN A 28 3.04 23.42 -6.09
N THR A 29 3.18 22.54 -5.09
CA THR A 29 2.20 21.49 -4.84
C THR A 29 0.82 22.11 -4.65
N ALA A 30 -0.16 21.62 -5.41
CA ALA A 30 -1.53 22.09 -5.29
C ALA A 30 -2.11 21.72 -3.92
N ASP A 31 -2.84 22.65 -3.33
CA ASP A 31 -3.60 22.38 -2.12
C ASP A 31 -4.69 21.34 -2.38
N ARG A 32 -4.95 20.51 -1.37
CA ARG A 32 -6.05 19.55 -1.34
C ARG A 32 -7.16 20.13 -0.47
N TYR A 33 -8.42 19.93 -0.84
CA TYR A 33 -9.56 20.49 -0.11
C TYR A 33 -10.41 19.36 0.45
N MET A 34 -10.66 19.38 1.75
CA MET A 34 -11.35 18.30 2.45
C MET A 34 -12.63 18.81 3.06
N GLY A 35 -13.71 18.05 2.94
CA GLY A 35 -14.96 18.31 3.65
C GLY A 35 -15.44 17.07 4.38
N TYR A 36 -16.15 17.27 5.48
CA TYR A 36 -16.62 16.21 6.35
C TYR A 36 -18.12 16.02 6.24
N TYR A 37 -18.58 14.79 6.46
CA TYR A 37 -20.00 14.48 6.47
C TYR A 37 -20.69 15.09 7.70
N THR A 38 -20.03 15.05 8.86
CA THR A 38 -20.46 15.71 10.10
C THR A 38 -19.28 16.36 10.83
N SER A 39 -19.57 17.15 11.86
CA SER A 39 -18.57 17.83 12.70
C SER A 39 -17.75 16.89 13.58
N ASP A 40 -18.03 15.58 13.60
CA ASP A 40 -17.21 14.60 14.31
C ASP A 40 -15.97 14.13 13.52
N HIS A 41 -15.83 14.61 12.28
CA HIS A 41 -14.71 14.39 11.36
C HIS A 41 -14.36 12.92 11.12
N ARG A 42 -15.34 12.00 11.24
CA ARG A 42 -15.11 10.57 10.99
C ARG A 42 -15.17 10.17 9.52
N ASP A 43 -16.03 10.83 8.76
CA ASP A 43 -16.24 10.54 7.34
C ASP A 43 -16.01 11.82 6.51
N PHE A 44 -15.20 11.71 5.46
CA PHE A 44 -14.69 12.87 4.75
C PHE A 44 -14.44 12.60 3.26
N LYS A 45 -14.42 13.68 2.48
CA LYS A 45 -14.21 13.65 1.04
C LYS A 45 -13.25 14.73 0.58
N GLU A 46 -12.38 14.37 -0.36
CA GLU A 46 -11.53 15.32 -1.08
C GLU A 46 -12.32 15.99 -2.22
N HIS A 47 -12.15 17.29 -2.37
CA HIS A 47 -12.81 18.15 -3.34
C HIS A 47 -11.77 18.91 -4.16
N ASN A 48 -12.17 19.30 -5.38
CA ASN A 48 -11.27 20.00 -6.30
C ASN A 48 -10.99 21.46 -5.91
N SER A 49 -11.81 22.04 -5.04
CA SER A 49 -11.65 23.39 -4.51
C SER A 49 -12.41 23.57 -3.20
N LEU A 50 -12.06 24.61 -2.43
CA LEU A 50 -12.81 24.99 -1.24
C LEU A 50 -14.28 25.31 -1.56
N SER A 51 -14.53 26.01 -2.67
CA SER A 51 -15.88 26.34 -3.12
C SER A 51 -16.69 25.12 -3.51
N ALA A 52 -16.06 24.11 -4.14
CA ALA A 52 -16.70 22.85 -4.47
C ALA A 52 -17.10 22.08 -3.19
N CYS A 53 -16.25 22.11 -2.17
CA CYS A 53 -16.57 21.55 -0.86
C CYS A 53 -17.80 22.23 -0.24
N GLN A 54 -17.77 23.57 -0.13
CA GLN A 54 -18.80 24.35 0.54
C GLN A 54 -20.17 24.27 -0.15
N SER A 55 -20.18 24.11 -1.47
CA SER A 55 -21.41 24.00 -2.27
C SER A 55 -21.91 22.56 -2.46
N SER A 56 -21.17 21.56 -1.98
CA SER A 56 -21.56 20.16 -2.09
C SER A 56 -22.80 19.85 -1.25
N SER A 57 -23.64 18.93 -1.71
CA SER A 57 -24.85 18.50 -1.00
C SER A 57 -24.55 17.61 0.22
N ASN A 58 -23.38 16.98 0.24
CA ASN A 58 -22.85 16.20 1.35
C ASN A 58 -21.33 16.42 1.44
N TYR A 59 -20.72 16.12 2.58
CA TYR A 59 -19.28 16.35 2.80
C TYR A 59 -18.88 17.83 2.64
N ASN A 60 -19.72 18.73 3.17
CA ASN A 60 -19.56 20.17 3.13
C ASN A 60 -19.39 20.78 4.53
N VAL A 61 -19.29 19.94 5.57
CA VAL A 61 -19.02 20.39 6.94
C VAL A 61 -17.52 20.61 7.11
N ASP A 62 -17.14 21.69 7.79
CA ASP A 62 -15.75 22.03 8.15
C ASP A 62 -14.76 21.91 6.98
N CYS A 63 -15.17 22.43 5.82
CA CYS A 63 -14.34 22.47 4.62
C CYS A 63 -12.99 23.15 4.91
N SER A 64 -11.91 22.38 4.82
CA SER A 64 -10.57 22.82 5.16
C SER A 64 -9.58 22.55 4.03
N THR A 65 -8.53 23.37 3.98
CA THR A 65 -7.43 23.23 3.02
C THR A 65 -6.30 22.44 3.67
N LEU A 66 -5.91 21.33 3.05
CA LEU A 66 -4.67 20.62 3.36
C LEU A 66 -3.56 21.11 2.43
N SER A 67 -2.73 22.00 2.96
CA SER A 67 -1.53 22.48 2.27
C SER A 67 -0.30 21.69 2.69
N THR A 68 0.38 21.09 1.71
CA THR A 68 1.63 20.36 1.91
C THR A 68 2.83 21.02 1.25
N ALA A 69 2.63 22.07 0.44
CA ALA A 69 3.70 22.74 -0.29
C ALA A 69 4.87 23.15 0.64
N GLY A 70 6.08 22.75 0.26
CA GLY A 70 7.30 23.03 1.03
C GLY A 70 7.46 22.27 2.35
N LYS A 71 6.50 21.45 2.77
CA LYS A 71 6.61 20.65 3.99
C LYS A 71 7.53 19.45 3.79
N ASP A 72 8.21 19.07 4.88
CA ASP A 72 8.99 17.84 4.98
C ASP A 72 8.09 16.61 4.75
N MET A 73 8.67 15.55 4.18
CA MET A 73 8.03 14.25 4.05
C MET A 73 8.59 13.28 5.10
N TYR A 74 7.69 12.70 5.88
CA TYR A 74 8.03 11.72 6.90
C TYR A 74 7.64 10.32 6.46
N TRP A 75 8.42 9.34 6.89
CA TRP A 75 8.28 7.93 6.52
C TRP A 75 8.49 7.05 7.74
N ARG A 76 7.89 5.85 7.74
CA ARG A 76 8.13 4.80 8.73
C ARG A 76 8.89 3.65 8.11
N ILE A 77 10.00 3.25 8.74
CA ILE A 77 10.74 2.07 8.30
C ILE A 77 9.90 0.84 8.61
N ILE A 78 9.66 0.04 7.56
CA ILE A 78 9.03 -1.27 7.65
C ILE A 78 10.10 -2.32 7.96
N ARG A 79 11.17 -2.33 7.14
CA ARG A 79 12.26 -3.29 7.24
C ARG A 79 13.55 -2.80 6.59
N ILE A 80 14.65 -3.41 6.99
CA ILE A 80 15.94 -3.39 6.30
C ILE A 80 16.00 -4.68 5.47
N ASN A 81 16.11 -4.53 4.14
CA ASN A 81 16.20 -5.65 3.21
C ASN A 81 17.55 -6.37 3.31
N GLY A 82 17.64 -7.57 2.75
CA GLY A 82 18.85 -8.40 2.81
C GLY A 82 20.10 -7.77 2.19
N ASP A 83 19.95 -6.77 1.31
CA ASP A 83 21.05 -6.01 0.71
C ASP A 83 21.38 -4.70 1.46
N GLY A 84 20.74 -4.45 2.61
CA GLY A 84 20.92 -3.24 3.41
C GLY A 84 20.08 -2.03 2.98
N SER A 85 19.28 -2.13 1.91
CA SER A 85 18.32 -1.08 1.57
C SER A 85 17.19 -0.97 2.61
N ILE A 86 16.66 0.23 2.84
CA ILE A 86 15.61 0.47 3.83
C ILE A 86 14.26 0.61 3.12
N ARG A 87 13.33 -0.30 3.40
CA ARG A 87 11.96 -0.23 2.91
C ARG A 87 11.11 0.57 3.88
N MET A 88 10.48 1.64 3.39
CA MET A 88 9.75 2.60 4.23
C MET A 88 8.45 3.07 3.58
N GLN A 89 7.43 3.30 4.40
CA GLN A 89 6.10 3.76 4.00
C GLN A 89 5.93 5.24 4.33
N TYR A 90 5.33 5.98 3.41
CA TYR A 90 5.00 7.39 3.63
C TYR A 90 4.07 7.56 4.84
N ASP A 91 4.35 8.58 5.65
CA ASP A 91 3.66 8.82 6.91
C ASP A 91 3.33 10.29 7.21
N GLY A 92 3.28 11.11 6.17
CA GLY A 92 2.72 12.47 6.27
C GLY A 92 3.76 13.56 6.25
N THR A 93 3.36 14.72 6.77
CA THR A 93 4.18 15.94 6.82
C THR A 93 4.74 16.27 8.20
N ASP A 94 4.48 15.39 9.17
CA ASP A 94 5.05 15.43 10.52
C ASP A 94 5.44 14.02 11.00
N ALA A 95 6.28 13.95 12.04
CA ALA A 95 6.58 12.70 12.73
C ALA A 95 5.45 12.36 13.73
N TYR A 96 4.35 11.77 13.25
CA TYR A 96 3.19 11.46 14.09
C TYR A 96 3.46 10.38 15.15
N ALA A 97 3.07 10.66 16.40
CA ALA A 97 3.14 9.67 17.47
C ALA A 97 2.24 8.44 17.19
N ASN A 98 2.68 7.27 17.66
CA ASN A 98 1.86 6.07 17.63
C ASN A 98 0.58 6.26 18.45
N ALA A 99 -0.50 5.60 18.04
CA ALA A 99 -1.78 5.68 18.76
C ALA A 99 -1.76 5.02 20.15
N ASN A 100 -0.81 4.10 20.39
CA ASN A 100 -0.62 3.39 21.67
C ASN A 100 -1.93 2.78 22.22
N GLY A 101 -2.73 2.16 21.35
CA GLY A 101 -4.00 1.54 21.72
C GLY A 101 -5.21 2.49 21.67
N GLY A 102 -4.97 3.80 21.60
CA GLY A 102 -6.01 4.81 21.45
C GLY A 102 -6.49 5.00 20.00
N SER A 103 -7.28 6.04 19.79
CA SER A 103 -7.80 6.43 18.47
C SER A 103 -6.78 7.18 17.60
N GLY A 104 -5.53 7.33 18.05
CA GLY A 104 -4.44 7.96 17.30
C GLY A 104 -4.59 9.46 16.99
N PHE A 105 -3.52 10.05 16.44
CA PHE A 105 -3.50 11.38 15.82
C PHE A 105 -3.49 11.22 14.29
N GLY A 106 -4.50 10.55 13.74
CA GLY A 106 -4.60 10.36 12.29
C GLY A 106 -4.83 11.69 11.61
N GLU A 107 -3.84 12.24 10.94
CA GLU A 107 -4.04 13.38 10.05
C GLU A 107 -4.15 12.90 8.60
N ILE A 108 -4.94 13.62 7.81
CA ILE A 108 -5.25 13.25 6.42
C ILE A 108 -4.00 13.34 5.53
N ASP A 109 -3.02 14.15 5.94
CA ASP A 109 -1.73 14.30 5.27
C ASP A 109 -0.87 13.03 5.34
N ARG A 110 -1.14 12.09 6.26
CA ARG A 110 -0.50 10.76 6.34
C ARG A 110 -0.80 9.87 5.13
N PHE A 111 -1.63 10.34 4.21
CA PHE A 111 -2.00 9.73 2.94
C PHE A 111 -1.75 10.71 1.79
N ILE A 112 -1.18 10.23 0.69
CA ILE A 112 -0.96 11.08 -0.49
C ILE A 112 -2.29 11.45 -1.15
N HIS A 113 -3.27 10.55 -1.06
CA HIS A 113 -4.65 10.70 -1.49
C HIS A 113 -5.54 9.82 -0.63
N THR A 114 -6.80 10.19 -0.57
CA THR A 114 -7.86 9.44 0.12
C THR A 114 -9.02 9.21 -0.84
N ASN A 115 -9.97 8.39 -0.43
CA ASN A 115 -11.13 8.06 -1.26
C ASN A 115 -10.77 7.45 -2.63
N ILE A 116 -9.71 6.65 -2.67
CA ILE A 116 -9.22 6.04 -3.91
C ILE A 116 -9.71 4.59 -4.01
N LYS A 117 -10.36 4.26 -5.12
CA LYS A 117 -10.65 2.86 -5.49
C LYS A 117 -9.39 2.18 -5.99
N TRP A 118 -9.19 0.90 -5.66
CA TRP A 118 -8.09 0.12 -6.21
C TRP A 118 -8.17 0.06 -7.75
N ASN A 119 -9.37 -0.22 -8.28
CA ASN A 119 -9.67 -0.27 -9.70
C ASN A 119 -11.12 0.18 -9.98
N ASN A 120 -11.45 0.50 -11.23
CA ASN A 120 -12.83 0.88 -11.60
C ASN A 120 -13.75 -0.33 -11.81
N TYR A 121 -13.18 -1.51 -12.08
CA TYR A 121 -13.91 -2.72 -12.44
C TYR A 121 -13.67 -3.85 -11.43
N SER A 122 -14.62 -4.78 -11.36
CA SER A 122 -14.59 -5.90 -10.40
C SER A 122 -14.99 -7.24 -10.99
N ASN A 123 -15.55 -7.31 -12.18
CA ASN A 123 -16.04 -8.55 -12.77
C ASN A 123 -14.93 -9.45 -13.33
N ASP A 124 -13.72 -9.36 -12.78
CA ASP A 124 -12.58 -10.19 -13.16
C ASP A 124 -11.50 -10.20 -12.06
N ALA A 125 -10.99 -11.38 -11.74
CA ALA A 125 -9.90 -11.63 -10.80
C ALA A 125 -8.63 -10.83 -11.14
N LYS A 126 -8.40 -10.51 -12.43
CA LYS A 126 -7.24 -9.70 -12.86
C LYS A 126 -7.17 -8.34 -12.17
N TYR A 127 -8.31 -7.77 -11.76
CA TYR A 127 -8.37 -6.43 -11.18
C TYR A 127 -7.77 -6.34 -9.77
N VAL A 128 -7.32 -7.45 -9.17
CA VAL A 128 -6.47 -7.39 -7.96
C VAL A 128 -5.04 -6.93 -8.22
N GLY A 129 -4.62 -6.92 -9.48
CA GLY A 129 -3.25 -6.56 -9.84
C GLY A 129 -2.93 -5.09 -9.64
N TRP A 130 -1.72 -4.80 -9.15
CA TRP A 130 -1.07 -3.49 -9.25
C TRP A 130 -1.00 -3.05 -10.71
N MET A 131 -0.64 -4.00 -11.56
CA MET A 131 -0.85 -4.02 -13.00
C MET A 131 -1.57 -5.33 -13.35
N PHE A 132 -2.38 -5.33 -14.39
CA PHE A 132 -3.12 -6.49 -14.87
C PHE A 132 -3.04 -6.61 -16.39
N GLY A 133 -3.52 -7.73 -16.92
CA GLY A 133 -3.44 -8.00 -18.35
C GLY A 133 -4.70 -7.67 -19.15
N GLY A 134 -4.47 -7.26 -20.39
CA GLY A 134 -5.51 -6.84 -21.33
C GLY A 134 -6.19 -5.52 -20.94
N ALA A 135 -7.09 -5.04 -21.80
CA ALA A 135 -7.78 -3.76 -21.60
C ALA A 135 -8.72 -3.78 -20.37
N ASN A 136 -8.95 -2.59 -19.82
CA ASN A 136 -10.00 -2.34 -18.83
C ASN A 136 -11.39 -2.71 -19.38
N GLY A 137 -12.23 -3.33 -18.55
CA GLY A 137 -13.58 -3.78 -18.92
C GLY A 137 -13.64 -5.09 -19.71
N SER A 138 -12.53 -5.55 -20.31
CA SER A 138 -12.50 -6.81 -21.05
C SER A 138 -12.25 -8.01 -20.13
N ALA A 139 -13.09 -9.04 -20.24
CA ALA A 139 -12.90 -10.29 -19.51
C ALA A 139 -11.60 -11.00 -19.94
N SER A 140 -10.89 -11.54 -18.97
CA SER A 140 -9.77 -12.46 -19.19
C SER A 140 -10.27 -13.90 -19.36
N THR A 141 -9.58 -14.66 -20.19
CA THR A 141 -9.92 -16.06 -20.53
C THR A 141 -8.88 -17.06 -20.01
N SER A 142 -7.78 -16.57 -19.43
CA SER A 142 -6.75 -17.41 -18.81
C SER A 142 -5.96 -16.64 -17.75
N LEU A 143 -5.31 -17.38 -16.84
CA LEU A 143 -4.42 -16.84 -15.81
C LEU A 143 -3.27 -16.04 -16.42
N ASN A 144 -2.64 -16.59 -17.46
CA ASN A 144 -1.53 -15.93 -18.16
C ASN A 144 -1.97 -14.59 -18.74
N GLN A 145 -3.15 -14.54 -19.38
CA GLN A 145 -3.70 -13.29 -19.90
C GLN A 145 -4.02 -12.30 -18.77
N ALA A 146 -4.55 -12.76 -17.64
CA ALA A 146 -4.89 -11.88 -16.52
C ALA A 146 -3.67 -11.21 -15.87
N GLN A 147 -2.50 -11.84 -15.95
CA GLN A 147 -1.29 -11.44 -15.22
C GLN A 147 -0.14 -10.93 -16.11
N THR A 148 -0.40 -10.49 -17.35
CA THR A 148 0.64 -9.99 -18.25
C THR A 148 1.18 -8.59 -17.92
N ASN A 149 0.57 -7.87 -16.96
CA ASN A 149 0.97 -6.52 -16.53
C ASN A 149 1.02 -5.47 -17.64
N THR A 150 0.05 -5.51 -18.56
CA THR A 150 -0.02 -4.57 -19.69
C THR A 150 -0.86 -3.32 -19.38
N THR A 151 -1.53 -3.27 -18.23
CA THR A 151 -2.46 -2.20 -17.87
C THR A 151 -2.38 -1.89 -16.39
N ASP A 152 -2.29 -0.60 -16.05
CA ASP A 152 -2.18 -0.13 -14.68
C ASP A 152 -3.52 -0.16 -13.96
N SER A 153 -3.49 -0.48 -12.66
CA SER A 153 -4.61 -0.21 -11.76
C SER A 153 -4.81 1.30 -11.56
N ASN A 154 -6.01 1.69 -11.10
CA ASN A 154 -6.28 3.09 -10.77
C ASN A 154 -5.37 3.60 -9.66
N VAL A 155 -5.14 2.78 -8.62
CA VAL A 155 -4.28 3.19 -7.51
C VAL A 155 -2.83 3.41 -7.98
N LYS A 156 -2.33 2.60 -8.92
CA LYS A 156 -1.00 2.76 -9.49
C LYS A 156 -0.83 4.09 -10.22
N THR A 157 -1.79 4.49 -11.05
CA THR A 157 -1.68 5.76 -11.80
C THR A 157 -1.58 6.96 -10.86
N ILE A 158 -2.27 6.93 -9.72
CA ILE A 158 -2.20 7.95 -8.67
C ILE A 158 -0.84 7.94 -7.97
N VAL A 159 -0.34 6.77 -7.59
CA VAL A 159 0.97 6.63 -6.93
C VAL A 159 2.11 7.05 -7.86
N ASP A 160 2.06 6.69 -9.14
CA ASP A 160 3.07 7.05 -10.14
C ASP A 160 3.10 8.56 -10.37
N ALA A 161 1.93 9.20 -10.49
CA ALA A 161 1.83 10.65 -10.62
C ALA A 161 2.42 11.37 -9.40
N TRP A 162 2.10 10.89 -8.20
CA TRP A 162 2.68 11.43 -6.95
C TRP A 162 4.19 11.22 -6.90
N TYR A 163 4.69 10.03 -7.22
CA TYR A 163 6.12 9.72 -7.19
C TYR A 163 6.89 10.59 -8.17
N LYS A 164 6.38 10.77 -9.39
CA LYS A 164 6.99 11.65 -10.38
C LYS A 164 7.12 13.07 -9.83
N ALA A 165 6.03 13.66 -9.36
CA ALA A 165 6.02 15.05 -8.91
C ALA A 165 6.89 15.29 -7.66
N ASN A 166 6.95 14.31 -6.75
CA ASN A 166 7.52 14.51 -5.42
C ASN A 166 8.91 13.90 -5.24
N ILE A 167 9.30 12.93 -6.06
CA ILE A 167 10.59 12.24 -5.99
C ILE A 167 11.42 12.45 -7.26
N VAL A 168 10.82 12.32 -8.44
CA VAL A 168 11.57 12.48 -9.71
C VAL A 168 11.87 13.93 -9.99
N ASP A 169 10.83 14.77 -10.03
CA ASP A 169 10.93 16.18 -10.42
C ASP A 169 11.68 17.01 -9.36
N THR A 170 11.84 16.49 -8.14
CA THR A 170 12.63 17.06 -7.04
C THR A 170 14.07 16.53 -6.99
N GLY A 171 14.45 15.62 -7.89
CA GLY A 171 15.81 15.06 -7.97
C GLY A 171 16.16 14.04 -6.88
N LEU A 172 15.16 13.54 -6.15
CA LEU A 172 15.34 12.56 -5.08
C LEU A 172 15.47 11.12 -5.58
N SER A 173 15.16 10.84 -6.85
CA SER A 173 15.26 9.50 -7.45
C SER A 173 16.61 8.81 -7.24
N LYS A 174 17.71 9.57 -7.20
CA LYS A 174 19.05 9.00 -7.00
C LYS A 174 19.23 8.30 -5.64
N TYR A 175 18.41 8.63 -4.65
CA TYR A 175 18.45 8.03 -3.32
C TYR A 175 17.61 6.74 -3.23
N VAL A 176 16.68 6.53 -4.18
CA VAL A 176 15.73 5.42 -4.16
C VAL A 176 16.31 4.23 -4.95
N GLY A 177 16.28 3.05 -4.34
CA GLY A 177 16.73 1.81 -4.96
C GLY A 177 15.61 1.07 -5.71
N ASP A 178 15.94 0.51 -6.88
CA ASP A 178 15.11 -0.46 -7.60
C ASP A 178 15.12 -1.81 -6.86
N LYS A 179 14.04 -2.08 -6.12
CA LYS A 179 13.86 -3.30 -5.33
C LYS A 179 12.46 -3.85 -5.55
N ILE A 180 12.32 -5.17 -5.39
CA ILE A 180 11.06 -5.87 -5.63
C ILE A 180 9.91 -5.29 -4.79
N PHE A 181 8.81 -5.00 -5.48
CA PHE A 181 7.47 -4.86 -4.91
C PHE A 181 6.66 -6.09 -5.31
N CYS A 182 6.36 -6.97 -4.36
CA CYS A 182 5.70 -8.22 -4.67
C CYS A 182 4.18 -8.12 -4.53
N ASN A 183 3.47 -8.08 -5.65
CA ASN A 183 2.01 -8.07 -5.63
C ASN A 183 1.46 -9.45 -5.22
N ASP A 184 2.17 -10.52 -5.56
CA ASP A 184 1.88 -11.90 -5.17
C ASP A 184 0.44 -12.35 -5.50
N ARG A 185 0.13 -12.43 -6.80
CA ARG A 185 -1.08 -13.08 -7.31
C ARG A 185 -0.85 -14.57 -7.58
N SER A 186 0.10 -15.19 -6.88
CA SER A 186 0.21 -16.64 -6.88
C SER A 186 -1.09 -17.23 -6.32
N THR A 187 -1.57 -18.32 -6.92
CA THR A 187 -2.77 -19.01 -6.42
C THR A 187 -2.36 -20.00 -5.34
N ALA A 188 -3.20 -20.14 -4.30
CA ALA A 188 -2.98 -21.13 -3.25
C ALA A 188 -2.85 -22.55 -3.86
N SER A 189 -1.90 -23.33 -3.34
CA SER A 189 -1.53 -24.65 -3.89
C SER A 189 -2.64 -25.70 -3.78
N ASN A 190 -3.63 -25.53 -2.90
CA ASN A 190 -4.79 -26.42 -2.77
C ASN A 190 -6.10 -25.68 -3.02
N GLY A 191 -6.73 -25.94 -4.18
CA GLY A 191 -8.06 -25.44 -4.53
C GLY A 191 -9.23 -26.09 -3.79
N THR A 192 -8.98 -27.01 -2.84
CA THR A 192 -10.01 -27.71 -2.05
C THR A 192 -10.56 -26.89 -0.89
N THR A 193 -10.22 -25.60 -0.85
CA THR A 193 -10.29 -24.83 0.37
C THR A 193 -11.23 -23.65 0.29
N TRP A 194 -12.30 -23.69 -0.55
CA TRP A 194 -13.63 -23.05 -0.34
C TRP A 194 -14.72 -23.53 -1.33
N ALA A 195 -15.98 -23.37 -0.91
CA ALA A 195 -17.19 -24.09 -1.30
C ALA A 195 -17.49 -24.22 -2.81
N THR A 196 -17.14 -25.38 -3.37
CA THR A 196 -17.97 -26.33 -4.16
C THR A 196 -17.04 -27.14 -5.07
N ASP A 197 -17.40 -28.41 -5.29
CA ASP A 197 -16.60 -29.42 -6.02
C ASP A 197 -16.35 -29.11 -7.52
N GLU A 198 -16.70 -27.91 -8.00
CA GLU A 198 -16.37 -27.42 -9.35
C GLU A 198 -15.06 -26.60 -9.43
N ASN A 199 -14.37 -26.31 -8.31
CA ASN A 199 -13.29 -25.32 -8.26
C ASN A 199 -11.87 -25.83 -7.93
N ALA A 200 -11.61 -27.13 -8.08
CA ALA A 200 -10.33 -27.72 -7.66
C ALA A 200 -9.20 -27.57 -8.72
N THR A 201 -8.72 -26.35 -8.98
CA THR A 201 -7.28 -25.94 -9.11
C THR A 201 -7.10 -24.60 -9.84
N ASN A 202 -6.57 -23.59 -9.13
CA ASN A 202 -5.79 -22.44 -9.65
C ASN A 202 -6.43 -21.52 -10.72
N LYS A 203 -7.46 -20.73 -10.41
CA LYS A 203 -7.99 -19.79 -11.44
C LYS A 203 -8.09 -18.36 -10.96
N GLY A 204 -7.02 -17.59 -11.19
CA GLY A 204 -6.89 -16.14 -11.03
C GLY A 204 -7.19 -15.34 -12.30
N PHE A 205 -8.32 -15.64 -12.94
CA PHE A 205 -8.84 -14.92 -14.11
C PHE A 205 -10.37 -15.03 -14.16
N GLY A 206 -11.03 -14.10 -14.86
CA GLY A 206 -12.48 -14.06 -14.97
C GLY A 206 -13.16 -13.92 -13.61
N MET A 207 -14.43 -14.33 -13.50
CA MET A 207 -15.18 -14.27 -12.22
C MET A 207 -15.00 -15.52 -11.35
N LEU A 208 -13.94 -16.27 -11.60
CA LEU A 208 -13.70 -17.55 -10.95
C LEU A 208 -13.20 -17.31 -9.53
N GLN A 209 -13.63 -18.18 -8.61
CA GLN A 209 -13.19 -18.08 -7.22
C GLN A 209 -11.67 -18.27 -7.15
N THR A 210 -10.98 -17.31 -6.54
CA THR A 210 -9.51 -17.34 -6.43
C THR A 210 -9.08 -17.00 -5.02
N MET A 211 -8.23 -17.84 -4.45
CA MET A 211 -7.43 -17.47 -3.29
C MET A 211 -6.00 -17.13 -3.72
N TYR A 212 -5.52 -15.96 -3.32
CA TYR A 212 -4.14 -15.56 -3.57
C TYR A 212 -3.19 -15.89 -2.42
N GLY A 213 -1.90 -15.97 -2.72
CA GLY A 213 -0.82 -16.35 -1.82
C GLY A 213 -0.87 -15.64 -0.46
N PRO A 214 -0.98 -14.30 -0.39
CA PRO A 214 -1.03 -13.58 0.88
C PRO A 214 -2.17 -14.02 1.78
N ALA A 215 -3.36 -14.21 1.22
CA ALA A 215 -4.50 -14.64 2.01
C ALA A 215 -4.41 -16.12 2.43
N HIS A 216 -3.83 -16.99 1.60
CA HIS A 216 -3.54 -18.37 2.01
C HIS A 216 -2.53 -18.43 3.16
N ARG A 217 -1.65 -17.43 3.33
CA ARG A 217 -0.75 -17.34 4.49
C ARG A 217 -1.47 -16.89 5.76
N ILE A 218 -2.71 -16.43 5.68
CA ILE A 218 -3.47 -15.81 6.78
C ILE A 218 -4.70 -16.64 7.18
N TYR A 219 -5.37 -17.24 6.20
CA TYR A 219 -6.60 -18.00 6.39
C TYR A 219 -6.38 -19.49 6.13
N ASP A 220 -7.15 -20.33 6.82
CA ASP A 220 -7.27 -21.75 6.51
C ASP A 220 -8.38 -22.02 5.49
N SER A 221 -8.64 -23.31 5.25
CA SER A 221 -9.62 -23.75 4.26
C SER A 221 -11.08 -23.49 4.58
N GLU A 222 -11.36 -23.02 5.77
CA GLU A 222 -12.70 -22.68 6.24
C GLU A 222 -12.87 -21.16 6.36
N SER A 223 -11.90 -20.38 5.84
CA SER A 223 -11.84 -18.91 5.98
C SER A 223 -11.61 -18.47 7.42
N ASN A 224 -11.21 -19.37 8.31
CA ASN A 224 -10.81 -19.00 9.66
C ASN A 224 -9.37 -18.46 9.63
N LYS A 225 -9.07 -17.53 10.53
CA LYS A 225 -7.72 -17.01 10.69
C LYS A 225 -6.84 -18.11 11.29
N LYS A 226 -5.77 -18.49 10.59
CA LYS A 226 -4.73 -19.38 11.13
C LYS A 226 -3.56 -18.56 11.69
N LEU A 227 -2.59 -19.25 12.29
CA LEU A 227 -1.30 -18.64 12.60
C LEU A 227 -0.67 -18.17 11.28
N PRO A 228 -0.39 -16.86 11.11
CA PRO A 228 0.10 -16.36 9.84
C PRO A 228 1.50 -16.87 9.52
N GLU A 229 1.76 -17.14 8.24
CA GLU A 229 3.04 -17.66 7.74
C GLU A 229 3.70 -16.66 6.76
N PRO A 230 3.98 -15.41 7.18
CA PRO A 230 4.37 -14.36 6.26
C PRO A 230 5.70 -14.63 5.55
N THR A 231 5.84 -14.09 4.34
CA THR A 231 7.08 -14.15 3.54
C THR A 231 7.45 -12.78 2.98
N PHE A 232 8.76 -12.52 2.89
CA PHE A 232 9.32 -11.37 2.17
C PHE A 232 9.93 -11.75 0.81
N ARG A 233 9.78 -13.00 0.40
CA ARG A 233 10.17 -13.48 -0.94
C ARG A 233 9.00 -13.43 -1.88
N CYS A 234 9.25 -12.98 -3.10
CA CYS A 234 8.23 -13.00 -4.14
C CYS A 234 8.17 -14.37 -4.83
N PRO A 235 7.04 -15.10 -4.75
CA PRO A 235 6.98 -16.47 -5.27
C PRO A 235 6.96 -16.54 -6.79
N GLN A 236 6.51 -15.47 -7.46
CA GLN A 236 6.38 -15.45 -8.91
C GLN A 236 7.08 -14.23 -9.51
N LYS A 237 7.91 -14.47 -10.52
CA LYS A 237 8.70 -13.42 -11.16
C LYS A 237 7.82 -12.38 -11.85
N ASN A 238 6.69 -12.75 -12.46
CA ASN A 238 5.78 -11.80 -13.11
C ASN A 238 5.15 -10.81 -12.11
N ASP A 239 5.10 -11.11 -10.82
CA ASP A 239 4.64 -10.19 -9.78
C ASP A 239 5.74 -9.58 -8.93
N ALA A 240 7.00 -9.87 -9.24
CA ALA A 240 8.17 -9.26 -8.62
C ALA A 240 8.47 -7.92 -9.32
N PHE A 241 7.66 -6.90 -9.04
CA PHE A 241 7.72 -5.62 -9.74
C PHE A 241 9.02 -4.86 -9.46
N THR A 242 9.71 -4.48 -10.53
CA THR A 242 10.96 -3.69 -10.56
C THR A 242 10.96 -2.79 -11.79
N VAL A 243 11.86 -1.80 -11.85
CA VAL A 243 12.01 -0.90 -12.99
C VAL A 243 12.89 -1.52 -14.07
N SER A 244 14.05 -2.02 -13.67
CA SER A 244 15.11 -2.47 -14.59
C SER A 244 15.67 -3.85 -14.28
N ASP A 245 15.56 -4.31 -13.02
CA ASP A 245 15.99 -5.65 -12.64
C ASP A 245 15.06 -6.71 -13.23
N THR A 246 15.50 -7.33 -14.32
CA THR A 246 14.83 -8.47 -14.96
C THR A 246 15.44 -9.81 -14.55
N THR A 247 16.41 -9.82 -13.62
CA THR A 247 17.02 -11.04 -13.10
C THR A 247 16.17 -11.60 -11.98
N LYS A 248 15.95 -10.81 -10.92
CA LYS A 248 15.07 -11.16 -9.80
C LYS A 248 13.64 -10.65 -9.99
N GLY A 249 13.48 -9.48 -10.61
CA GLY A 249 12.19 -8.85 -10.88
C GLY A 249 11.67 -9.02 -12.31
N ASN A 250 10.61 -8.27 -12.64
CA ASN A 250 9.94 -8.29 -13.94
C ASN A 250 10.24 -7.08 -14.85
N GLY A 251 10.85 -6.01 -14.34
CA GLY A 251 11.14 -4.79 -15.12
C GLY A 251 9.91 -4.04 -15.66
N ALA A 252 8.73 -4.25 -15.07
CA ALA A 252 7.47 -3.68 -15.57
C ALA A 252 7.14 -2.28 -15.01
N LEU A 253 7.82 -1.84 -13.94
CA LEU A 253 7.54 -0.54 -13.33
C LEU A 253 8.17 0.60 -14.12
N THR A 254 7.46 1.73 -14.17
CA THR A 254 8.05 3.01 -14.58
C THR A 254 8.87 3.64 -13.45
N TYR A 255 8.41 3.52 -12.21
CA TYR A 255 9.05 4.09 -11.02
C TYR A 255 9.19 3.02 -9.92
N PRO A 256 10.26 3.06 -9.09
CA PRO A 256 10.51 2.06 -8.05
C PRO A 256 9.65 2.32 -6.79
N VAL A 257 8.34 2.28 -6.95
CA VAL A 257 7.33 2.56 -5.93
C VAL A 257 6.22 1.52 -5.94
N GLY A 258 5.68 1.24 -4.77
CA GLY A 258 4.49 0.40 -4.60
C GLY A 258 3.80 0.72 -3.28
N LEU A 259 3.16 -0.27 -2.68
CA LEU A 259 2.52 -0.17 -1.36
C LEU A 259 3.09 -1.24 -0.42
N ILE A 260 2.69 -1.19 0.85
CA ILE A 260 3.05 -2.18 1.86
C ILE A 260 2.29 -3.49 1.61
N THR A 261 2.94 -4.64 1.80
CA THR A 261 2.28 -5.95 1.63
C THR A 261 1.52 -6.38 2.89
N ALA A 262 0.57 -7.32 2.75
CA ALA A 262 -0.11 -7.91 3.91
C ALA A 262 0.89 -8.63 4.85
N ASP A 263 1.90 -9.28 4.29
CA ASP A 263 2.99 -9.90 5.05
C ASP A 263 3.79 -8.87 5.87
N GLU A 264 4.08 -7.71 5.29
CA GLU A 264 4.74 -6.59 5.96
C GLU A 264 3.86 -6.01 7.09
N MET A 265 2.56 -5.83 6.85
CA MET A 265 1.62 -5.40 7.89
C MET A 265 1.57 -6.38 9.06
N ILE A 266 1.49 -7.69 8.79
CA ILE A 266 1.39 -8.73 9.81
C ILE A 266 2.68 -8.86 10.62
N THR A 267 3.83 -8.84 9.94
CA THR A 267 5.14 -8.88 10.61
C THR A 267 5.37 -7.64 11.49
N ALA A 268 4.85 -6.48 11.08
CA ALA A 268 4.82 -5.27 11.90
C ALA A 268 3.89 -5.35 13.11
N GLY A 269 3.02 -6.36 13.19
CA GLY A 269 2.14 -6.62 14.34
C GLY A 269 0.68 -6.24 14.12
N SER A 270 0.25 -5.97 12.88
CA SER A 270 -1.12 -5.54 12.53
C SER A 270 -2.16 -6.67 12.58
N LEU A 271 -2.01 -7.64 13.49
CA LEU A 271 -2.97 -8.74 13.67
C LEU A 271 -4.09 -8.31 14.63
N LEU A 272 -5.35 -8.67 14.31
CA LEU A 272 -6.49 -8.64 15.25
C LEU A 272 -6.80 -7.26 15.88
N TYR A 273 -7.21 -6.26 15.07
CA TYR A 273 -7.62 -4.94 15.57
C TYR A 273 -6.56 -4.25 16.45
N ASN A 274 -5.29 -4.45 16.12
CA ASN A 274 -4.19 -3.92 16.92
C ASN A 274 -3.97 -2.43 16.63
N LYS A 275 -4.28 -1.57 17.60
CA LYS A 275 -4.01 -0.12 17.57
C LYS A 275 -2.67 0.28 18.20
N TYR A 276 -1.86 -0.69 18.61
CA TYR A 276 -0.48 -0.49 19.09
C TYR A 276 0.55 -0.66 17.98
N ASP A 277 0.14 -1.14 16.79
CA ASP A 277 1.06 -1.20 15.66
C ASP A 277 1.42 0.24 15.21
N TYR A 278 2.67 0.44 14.79
CA TYR A 278 3.19 1.74 14.40
C TYR A 278 2.74 2.21 13.00
N LEU A 279 2.14 1.32 12.22
CA LEU A 279 1.61 1.58 10.89
C LEU A 279 0.16 2.10 10.94
N TYR A 280 -0.49 1.99 12.10
CA TYR A 280 -1.86 2.43 12.32
C TYR A 280 -2.03 3.95 12.15
N LYS A 281 -2.96 4.33 11.27
CA LYS A 281 -3.24 5.73 10.88
C LYS A 281 -4.63 6.24 11.32
N SER A 282 -5.43 5.42 11.99
CA SER A 282 -6.70 5.72 12.70
C SER A 282 -7.86 6.44 12.00
N LYS A 283 -7.64 7.25 10.97
CA LYS A 283 -8.69 8.01 10.27
C LYS A 283 -9.18 7.37 8.97
N VAL A 284 -8.31 6.62 8.31
CA VAL A 284 -8.62 6.02 7.01
C VAL A 284 -7.99 4.66 6.96
N SER A 285 -8.78 3.68 6.53
CA SER A 285 -8.22 2.43 6.06
C SER A 285 -7.37 2.70 4.80
N TYR A 286 -6.31 1.93 4.56
CA TYR A 286 -5.46 2.16 3.38
C TYR A 286 -5.08 0.86 2.69
N TRP A 287 -4.94 0.93 1.36
CA TRP A 287 -4.67 -0.22 0.52
C TRP A 287 -3.31 -0.86 0.84
N ALA A 288 -3.29 -2.19 0.87
CA ALA A 288 -2.07 -2.98 0.78
C ALA A 288 -1.78 -3.31 -0.68
N PHE A 289 -0.52 -3.64 -0.97
CA PHE A 289 -0.08 -4.14 -2.27
C PHE A 289 -0.54 -5.58 -2.54
N SER A 290 -1.00 -6.28 -1.51
CA SER A 290 -1.33 -7.71 -1.56
C SER A 290 -2.80 -7.95 -1.91
N PRO A 291 -3.11 -8.80 -2.90
CA PRO A 291 -4.46 -9.26 -3.17
C PRO A 291 -4.92 -10.19 -2.05
N SER A 292 -6.23 -10.26 -1.87
CA SER A 292 -6.85 -11.19 -0.93
C SER A 292 -7.50 -12.33 -1.70
N TYR A 293 -8.70 -12.15 -2.27
CA TYR A 293 -9.41 -13.19 -3.00
C TYR A 293 -10.34 -12.64 -4.07
N MET A 294 -10.79 -13.50 -4.98
CA MET A 294 -11.93 -13.27 -5.86
C MET A 294 -13.11 -14.11 -5.38
N SER A 295 -14.25 -13.48 -5.12
CA SER A 295 -15.48 -14.18 -4.78
C SER A 295 -16.35 -14.39 -6.02
N SER A 296 -16.67 -15.65 -6.34
CA SER A 296 -17.59 -16.01 -7.41
C SER A 296 -19.06 -15.70 -7.07
N ILE A 297 -19.41 -15.67 -5.79
CA ILE A 297 -20.79 -15.44 -5.33
C ILE A 297 -21.25 -14.02 -5.65
N ILE A 298 -20.40 -13.04 -5.35
CA ILE A 298 -20.70 -11.62 -5.58
C ILE A 298 -20.00 -11.07 -6.84
N GLY A 299 -18.99 -11.77 -7.37
CA GLY A 299 -18.26 -11.32 -8.55
C GLY A 299 -17.33 -10.13 -8.28
N HIS A 300 -16.69 -10.10 -7.11
CA HIS A 300 -15.79 -9.01 -6.72
C HIS A 300 -14.42 -9.49 -6.20
N PRO A 301 -13.32 -8.85 -6.65
CA PRO A 301 -11.99 -9.03 -6.11
C PRO A 301 -11.79 -8.16 -4.88
N PHE A 302 -11.05 -8.73 -3.93
CA PHE A 302 -10.70 -8.13 -2.66
C PHE A 302 -9.18 -7.94 -2.59
N ILE A 303 -8.80 -6.79 -2.04
CA ILE A 303 -7.41 -6.44 -1.73
C ILE A 303 -7.29 -6.36 -0.23
N PHE A 304 -6.15 -6.73 0.33
CA PHE A 304 -5.88 -6.41 1.72
C PHE A 304 -5.81 -4.90 1.94
N CYS A 305 -6.21 -4.47 3.12
CA CYS A 305 -6.03 -3.11 3.59
C CYS A 305 -5.66 -3.12 5.07
N HIS A 306 -5.06 -2.03 5.55
CA HIS A 306 -4.99 -1.76 6.98
C HIS A 306 -6.25 -0.98 7.36
N SER A 307 -6.88 -1.34 8.47
CA SER A 307 -8.15 -0.76 8.90
C SER A 307 -7.94 0.48 9.76
N GLU A 308 -8.81 1.47 9.60
CA GLU A 308 -8.96 2.59 10.56
C GLU A 308 -9.33 2.13 11.99
N GLY A 309 -9.84 0.90 12.14
CA GLY A 309 -10.05 0.25 13.43
C GLY A 309 -8.80 -0.41 14.02
N GLY A 310 -7.69 -0.43 13.28
CA GLY A 310 -6.47 -1.16 13.60
C GLY A 310 -6.41 -2.54 12.94
N GLY A 311 -5.20 -3.03 12.69
CA GLY A 311 -4.95 -4.31 12.05
C GLY A 311 -5.35 -4.39 10.56
N TYR A 312 -5.19 -5.57 9.96
CA TYR A 312 -5.57 -5.79 8.56
C TYR A 312 -7.07 -6.09 8.37
N SER A 313 -7.59 -5.75 7.19
CA SER A 313 -8.93 -6.06 6.69
C SER A 313 -8.86 -6.36 5.19
N ASN A 314 -10.01 -6.53 4.54
CA ASN A 314 -10.14 -6.64 3.08
C ASN A 314 -11.05 -5.51 2.58
N GLY A 315 -10.74 -4.98 1.40
CA GLY A 315 -11.59 -4.01 0.71
C GLY A 315 -11.91 -4.42 -0.71
N TYR A 316 -13.11 -4.08 -1.17
CA TYR A 316 -13.58 -4.32 -2.53
C TYR A 316 -12.82 -3.45 -3.52
N ALA A 317 -12.24 -4.05 -4.57
CA ALA A 317 -11.37 -3.30 -5.49
C ALA A 317 -12.05 -2.07 -6.14
N ASN A 318 -13.36 -2.12 -6.41
CA ASN A 318 -14.08 -1.07 -7.14
C ASN A 318 -15.21 -0.37 -6.37
N GLN A 319 -15.53 -0.81 -5.15
CA GLN A 319 -16.59 -0.21 -4.34
C GLN A 319 -16.02 0.59 -3.18
N GLU A 320 -14.97 0.07 -2.54
CA GLU A 320 -14.32 0.78 -1.44
C GLU A 320 -13.35 1.84 -1.95
N THR A 321 -13.26 2.89 -1.17
CA THR A 321 -12.43 4.06 -1.43
C THR A 321 -11.56 4.29 -0.21
N LEU A 322 -10.26 3.96 -0.32
CA LEU A 322 -9.34 3.96 0.82
C LEU A 322 -8.20 4.98 0.64
N GLY A 323 -7.42 5.17 1.69
CA GLY A 323 -6.18 5.94 1.67
C GLY A 323 -5.08 5.25 0.88
N VAL A 324 -4.13 6.05 0.39
CA VAL A 324 -2.96 5.59 -0.36
C VAL A 324 -1.69 6.08 0.32
N THR A 325 -0.76 5.16 0.56
CA THR A 325 0.51 5.42 1.25
C THR A 325 1.65 4.73 0.51
N PRO A 326 2.42 5.47 -0.32
CA PRO A 326 3.52 4.90 -1.08
C PRO A 326 4.56 4.24 -0.20
N VAL A 327 5.15 3.17 -0.70
CA VAL A 327 6.33 2.52 -0.16
C VAL A 327 7.47 2.66 -1.17
N ILE A 328 8.63 3.05 -0.67
CA ILE A 328 9.87 3.13 -1.44
C ILE A 328 10.98 2.38 -0.71
N ASN A 329 12.07 2.11 -1.41
CA ASN A 329 13.28 1.57 -0.81
C ASN A 329 14.39 2.61 -0.90
N LEU A 330 14.89 3.12 0.22
CA LEU A 330 16.12 3.91 0.24
C LEU A 330 17.28 2.97 -0.12
N SER A 331 18.13 3.37 -1.07
CA SER A 331 19.24 2.52 -1.51
C SER A 331 20.22 2.25 -0.36
N ALA A 332 20.88 1.08 -0.38
CA ALA A 332 21.79 0.66 0.68
C ALA A 332 22.95 1.64 0.91
N GLU A 333 23.45 2.25 -0.17
CA GLU A 333 24.50 3.28 -0.12
C GLU A 333 24.11 4.44 0.78
N TYR A 334 22.91 5.01 0.61
CA TYR A 334 22.47 6.14 1.41
C TYR A 334 21.92 5.72 2.77
N ALA A 335 21.30 4.53 2.86
CA ALA A 335 20.86 3.96 4.13
C ALA A 335 22.02 3.84 5.14
N ALA A 336 23.22 3.48 4.68
CA ALA A 336 24.42 3.40 5.49
C ALA A 336 24.95 4.76 6.01
N THR A 337 24.46 5.87 5.45
CA THR A 337 24.89 7.24 5.80
C THR A 337 23.92 7.97 6.71
N LEU A 338 22.81 7.33 7.08
CA LEU A 338 21.76 7.98 7.87
C LEU A 338 22.31 8.48 9.21
N ILE A 339 21.94 9.71 9.55
CA ILE A 339 22.17 10.33 10.86
C ILE A 339 20.85 10.46 11.61
N GLY A 340 20.93 10.72 12.91
CA GLY A 340 19.76 10.71 13.80
C GLY A 340 19.59 9.34 14.48
N ASN A 341 18.58 9.23 15.33
CA ASN A 341 18.30 7.99 16.08
C ASN A 341 16.92 7.40 15.76
N GLY A 342 16.23 7.98 14.78
CA GLY A 342 14.95 7.51 14.29
C GLY A 342 13.76 7.89 15.16
N THR A 343 13.92 8.67 16.23
CA THR A 343 12.77 9.15 17.04
C THR A 343 12.04 10.30 16.34
N MET A 344 10.88 10.71 16.85
CA MET A 344 10.16 11.88 16.31
C MET A 344 10.98 13.16 16.40
N GLU A 345 11.77 13.32 17.46
CA GLU A 345 12.61 14.51 17.70
C GLU A 345 13.92 14.48 16.90
N SER A 346 14.40 13.29 16.56
CA SER A 346 15.64 13.09 15.78
C SER A 346 15.45 11.97 14.75
N PRO A 347 14.57 12.21 13.75
CA PRO A 347 14.28 11.21 12.73
C PRO A 347 15.52 10.96 11.88
N TYR A 348 15.64 9.75 11.35
CA TYR A 348 16.73 9.40 10.45
C TYR A 348 16.69 10.29 9.20
N GLN A 349 17.86 10.80 8.81
CA GLN A 349 18.00 11.71 7.68
C GLN A 349 19.26 11.37 6.89
N ILE A 350 19.20 11.56 5.58
CA ILE A 350 20.40 11.53 4.74
C ILE A 350 21.09 12.88 4.90
N PRO A 351 22.38 12.93 5.26
CA PRO A 351 23.11 14.19 5.33
C PRO A 351 23.01 14.97 4.02
N ASN A 352 22.77 16.28 4.11
CA ASN A 352 22.73 17.21 2.97
C ASN A 352 21.60 16.95 1.94
N VAL A 353 20.52 16.28 2.34
CA VAL A 353 19.28 16.20 1.55
C VAL A 353 18.26 17.15 2.18
N ASN A 354 17.86 18.19 1.42
CA ASN A 354 16.90 19.20 1.83
C ASN A 354 15.53 18.97 1.22
#